data_AF-A0A662WNA6-F1
#
_entry.id   AF-A0A662WNA6-F1
#
_cell.length_a   1.000
_cell.length_b   1.000
_cell.length_c   1.000
_cell.angle_alpha   90.00
_cell.angle_beta   90.00
_cell.angle_gamma   90.00
#
_symmetry.space_group_name_H-M   'P 1'
#
loop_
_entity.id
_entity.type
_entity.pdbx_description
1 polymer ?
#
loop_
_entity_poly.entity_id
_entity_poly.type
_entity_poly.pdbx_seq_one_letter_code
_entity_poly.pdbx_strand_id
1 'polypeptide(L)'
;MPLGELYLVLSPDPCNASGQADGPNAAGNGTSDSSKSSLPPSISLQDARDVLWHDKNHARDFRKIVVALISFGIFVTALFQHIPTQTMYDQSRGVSSMLATSGGDTVTDDSPVKFLNIGTIPDIFDWLNDTFVPEVFVAEDYNGNALPEEGRGRIAMFNQVLGAVSFQVTHMQLQDCKTQSFLRKLYPSCYDAGSATTDELLINFDSNTTAAWATLAEKRASGDWLDFSTQQLLITVVTLNGELQGYLVTKLQLDFNEGGFITPSYSTTPALSNQYPNTRTIVLDILVVLWFSPWMLIPAVASFTIRYDRTHSLTSRRQVKELCRKICQAIGYWTFPDGWMAIDVLRGPIVHAFYITVVVTHVAMTDSTFRENLEALRYGEQVGSKISETLASVTQSFTHIAYLTVLMRLLATAAVLVLGLRILNTFRY
;
A
#
# COMPACT_ATOMS: atom_id res chain seq x y z
N MET A 1 28.51 -43.53 -16.11
CA MET A 1 27.61 -44.71 -16.08
C MET A 1 26.22 -44.24 -15.67
N PRO A 2 25.17 -44.83 -16.24
CA PRO A 2 23.93 -44.15 -16.60
C PRO A 2 22.82 -44.27 -15.54
N LEU A 3 21.75 -43.52 -15.80
CA LEU A 3 20.47 -43.45 -15.10
C LEU A 3 20.02 -44.77 -14.46
N GLY A 4 19.90 -44.77 -13.13
CA GLY A 4 19.05 -45.72 -12.41
C GLY A 4 17.62 -45.24 -12.47
N GLU A 5 16.79 -45.96 -13.22
CA GLU A 5 15.34 -45.84 -13.24
C GLU A 5 14.78 -46.04 -11.83
N LEU A 6 14.28 -44.96 -11.23
CA LEU A 6 13.50 -45.02 -10.01
C LEU A 6 12.09 -45.49 -10.38
N TYR A 7 11.89 -46.81 -10.49
CA TYR A 7 10.54 -47.38 -10.58
C TYR A 7 9.81 -47.13 -9.26
N LEU A 8 8.87 -46.20 -9.32
CA LEU A 8 7.86 -46.00 -8.28
C LEU A 8 6.92 -47.21 -8.33
N VAL A 9 7.20 -48.20 -7.50
CA VAL A 9 6.27 -49.30 -7.21
C VAL A 9 5.10 -48.69 -6.44
N LEU A 10 4.05 -48.31 -7.17
CA LEU A 10 2.77 -47.93 -6.57
C LEU A 10 2.18 -49.19 -5.94
N SER A 11 2.10 -49.16 -4.62
CA SER A 11 1.38 -50.11 -3.78
C SER A 11 -0.08 -50.22 -4.26
N PRO A 12 -0.67 -51.41 -4.40
CA PRO A 12 -2.09 -51.53 -4.64
C PRO A 12 -2.85 -51.26 -3.32
N ASP A 13 -3.67 -50.21 -3.31
CA ASP A 13 -4.55 -49.89 -2.18
C ASP A 13 -5.60 -51.00 -1.94
N PRO A 14 -5.91 -51.35 -0.67
CA PRO A 14 -6.83 -52.42 -0.31
C PRO A 14 -8.25 -51.88 -0.16
N CYS A 15 -8.94 -51.59 -1.27
CA CYS A 15 -10.35 -51.20 -1.23
C CYS A 15 -11.20 -52.10 -2.14
N ASN A 16 -11.42 -53.34 -1.70
CA ASN A 16 -12.62 -54.13 -2.04
C ASN A 16 -12.73 -55.34 -1.08
N ALA A 17 -13.12 -55.05 0.17
CA ALA A 17 -13.50 -56.06 1.14
C ALA A 17 -14.71 -55.57 1.97
N SER A 18 -15.86 -55.47 1.32
CA SER A 18 -17.19 -55.45 1.94
C SER A 18 -18.16 -55.82 0.81
N GLY A 19 -18.99 -56.86 0.87
CA GLY A 19 -19.66 -57.46 2.00
C GLY A 19 -21.13 -57.51 1.61
N GLN A 20 -21.57 -58.59 0.96
CA GLN A 20 -23.00 -58.89 0.85
C GLN A 20 -23.21 -60.40 0.87
N ALA A 21 -23.37 -60.91 2.09
CA ALA A 21 -23.99 -62.19 2.37
C ALA A 21 -25.50 -61.97 2.39
N ASP A 22 -26.25 -62.78 1.64
CA ASP A 22 -27.58 -63.30 1.98
C ASP A 22 -27.95 -64.39 0.95
N GLY A 23 -28.12 -65.64 1.41
CA GLY A 23 -28.63 -66.77 0.62
C GLY A 23 -30.16 -66.92 0.75
N PRO A 24 -30.77 -68.11 0.51
CA PRO A 24 -30.25 -69.35 -0.09
C PRO A 24 -31.18 -69.97 -1.16
N ASN A 25 -30.67 -70.91 -1.97
CA ASN A 25 -31.31 -72.18 -2.41
C ASN A 25 -30.74 -72.66 -3.76
N ALA A 26 -29.98 -73.76 -3.74
CA ALA A 26 -30.19 -74.97 -4.56
C ALA A 26 -28.99 -75.92 -4.39
N ALA A 27 -29.31 -77.15 -3.97
CA ALA A 27 -28.38 -78.25 -3.77
C ALA A 27 -27.87 -78.84 -5.10
N GLY A 28 -26.65 -79.40 -5.09
CA GLY A 28 -26.21 -80.29 -6.16
C GLY A 28 -24.69 -80.52 -6.28
N ASN A 29 -24.20 -81.52 -5.54
CA ASN A 29 -23.16 -82.49 -5.90
C ASN A 29 -21.76 -82.04 -6.42
N GLY A 30 -20.73 -82.48 -5.67
CA GLY A 30 -19.75 -83.43 -6.20
C GLY A 30 -18.51 -82.91 -6.95
N THR A 31 -17.36 -82.97 -6.25
CA THR A 31 -16.02 -83.33 -6.75
C THR A 31 -15.44 -82.58 -7.95
N SER A 32 -14.36 -81.82 -7.71
CA SER A 32 -13.05 -82.04 -8.36
C SER A 32 -12.05 -80.95 -7.96
N ASP A 33 -10.94 -81.37 -7.35
CA ASP A 33 -9.69 -80.60 -7.29
C ASP A 33 -9.31 -80.14 -8.70
N SER A 34 -9.15 -78.84 -8.89
CA SER A 34 -8.47 -78.32 -10.07
C SER A 34 -7.51 -77.20 -9.68
N SER A 35 -6.26 -77.46 -10.05
CA SER A 35 -5.10 -76.58 -10.14
C SER A 35 -5.37 -75.07 -10.02
N LYS A 36 -4.80 -74.45 -8.98
CA LYS A 36 -4.45 -73.02 -8.99
C LYS A 36 -3.40 -72.78 -10.08
N SER A 37 -3.85 -72.58 -11.31
CA SER A 37 -3.09 -71.87 -12.33
C SER A 37 -3.17 -70.38 -11.99
N SER A 38 -2.11 -69.84 -11.40
CA SER A 38 -1.95 -68.39 -11.21
C SER A 38 -1.85 -67.73 -12.59
N LEU A 39 -2.98 -67.27 -13.13
CA LEU A 39 -2.98 -66.40 -14.29
C LEU A 39 -2.17 -65.13 -13.97
N PRO A 40 -1.39 -64.61 -14.93
CA PRO A 40 -0.74 -63.31 -14.75
C PRO A 40 -1.82 -62.26 -14.44
N PRO A 41 -1.54 -61.27 -13.56
CA PRO A 41 -2.53 -60.28 -13.19
C PRO A 41 -3.04 -59.57 -14.44
N SER A 42 -4.24 -59.93 -14.89
CA SER A 42 -4.89 -59.28 -16.01
C SER A 42 -5.49 -57.98 -15.49
N ILE A 43 -4.75 -56.89 -15.63
CA ILE A 43 -5.26 -55.55 -15.34
C ILE A 43 -6.50 -55.34 -16.22
N SER A 44 -7.64 -55.02 -15.61
CA SER A 44 -8.84 -54.76 -16.37
C SER A 44 -8.65 -53.48 -17.19
N LEU A 45 -9.22 -53.44 -18.40
CA LEU A 45 -9.13 -52.25 -19.26
C LEU A 45 -9.73 -51.00 -18.59
N GLN A 46 -10.63 -51.20 -17.63
CA GLN A 46 -11.21 -50.16 -16.79
C GLN A 46 -10.18 -49.60 -15.81
N ASP A 47 -9.47 -50.46 -15.08
CA ASP A 47 -8.43 -50.04 -14.12
C ASP A 47 -7.28 -49.30 -14.83
N ALA A 48 -6.86 -49.79 -16.00
CA ALA A 48 -5.84 -49.11 -16.80
C ALA A 48 -6.30 -47.71 -17.27
N ARG A 49 -7.58 -47.55 -17.61
CA ARG A 49 -8.16 -46.26 -18.02
C ARG A 49 -8.26 -45.30 -16.84
N ASP A 50 -8.67 -45.79 -15.67
CA ASP A 50 -8.83 -44.96 -14.47
C ASP A 50 -7.48 -44.47 -13.96
N VAL A 51 -6.44 -45.32 -13.96
CA VAL A 51 -5.05 -44.92 -13.65
C VAL A 51 -4.54 -43.86 -14.63
N LEU A 52 -4.72 -44.04 -15.93
CA LEU A 52 -4.32 -43.05 -16.93
C LEU A 52 -5.07 -41.71 -16.80
N TRP A 53 -6.33 -41.75 -16.36
CA TRP A 53 -7.13 -40.56 -16.11
C TRP A 53 -6.66 -39.83 -14.84
N HIS A 54 -6.30 -40.58 -13.80
CA HIS A 54 -5.74 -40.08 -12.55
C HIS A 54 -4.37 -39.41 -12.78
N ASP A 55 -3.48 -40.04 -13.54
CA ASP A 55 -2.17 -39.49 -13.92
C ASP A 55 -2.30 -38.22 -14.75
N LYS A 56 -3.22 -38.20 -15.72
CA LYS A 56 -3.49 -37.01 -16.54
C LYS A 56 -3.99 -35.83 -15.71
N ASN A 57 -4.78 -36.10 -14.67
CA ASN A 57 -5.25 -35.06 -13.75
C ASN A 57 -4.13 -34.58 -12.85
N HIS A 58 -3.35 -35.47 -12.24
CA HIS A 58 -2.17 -35.11 -11.45
C HIS A 58 -1.17 -34.26 -12.23
N ALA A 59 -0.87 -34.62 -13.49
CA ALA A 59 0.01 -33.83 -14.34
C ALA A 59 -0.57 -32.42 -14.62
N ARG A 60 -1.89 -32.30 -14.77
CA ARG A 60 -2.56 -31.01 -14.96
C ARG A 60 -2.50 -30.16 -13.69
N ASP A 61 -2.72 -30.77 -12.53
CA ASP A 61 -2.77 -30.06 -11.27
C ASP A 61 -1.37 -29.65 -10.80
N PHE A 62 -0.36 -30.50 -11.01
CA PHE A 62 1.05 -30.12 -10.84
C PHE A 62 1.43 -28.91 -11.72
N ARG A 63 1.02 -28.91 -13.00
CA ARG A 63 1.27 -27.77 -13.89
C ARG A 63 0.62 -26.48 -13.37
N LYS A 64 -0.59 -26.55 -12.80
CA LYS A 64 -1.26 -25.36 -12.22
C LYS A 64 -0.50 -24.84 -11.01
N ILE A 65 -0.03 -25.73 -10.12
CA ILE A 65 0.77 -25.36 -8.94
C ILE A 65 2.06 -24.67 -9.37
N VAL A 66 2.81 -25.25 -10.31
CA VAL A 66 4.07 -24.67 -10.81
C VAL A 66 3.83 -23.28 -11.42
N VAL A 67 2.78 -23.12 -12.24
CA VAL A 67 2.43 -21.82 -12.83
C VAL A 67 2.02 -20.81 -11.74
N ALA A 68 1.31 -21.24 -10.70
CA ALA A 68 0.93 -20.37 -9.58
C ALA A 68 2.16 -19.88 -8.80
N LEU A 69 3.10 -20.78 -8.49
CA LEU A 69 4.36 -20.45 -7.82
C LEU A 69 5.23 -19.50 -8.65
N ILE A 70 5.40 -19.78 -9.95
CA ILE A 70 6.14 -18.89 -10.85
C ILE A 70 5.47 -17.52 -10.94
N SER A 71 4.13 -17.48 -11.07
CA SER A 71 3.39 -16.22 -11.11
C SER A 71 3.59 -15.39 -9.84
N PHE A 72 3.53 -16.04 -8.67
CA PHE A 72 3.78 -15.40 -7.39
C PHE A 72 5.20 -14.85 -7.31
N GLY A 73 6.21 -15.65 -7.68
CA GLY A 73 7.61 -15.23 -7.70
C GLY A 73 7.87 -14.04 -8.63
N ILE A 74 7.30 -14.05 -9.84
CA ILE A 74 7.41 -12.94 -10.81
C ILE A 74 6.83 -11.66 -10.20
N PHE A 75 5.63 -11.72 -9.65
CA PHE A 75 4.98 -10.53 -9.09
C PHE A 75 5.72 -9.99 -7.86
N VAL A 76 6.14 -10.87 -6.93
CA VAL A 76 6.90 -10.45 -5.74
C VAL A 76 8.24 -9.81 -6.13
N THR A 77 8.94 -10.36 -7.12
CA THR A 77 10.20 -9.77 -7.61
C THR A 77 9.95 -8.38 -8.21
N ALA A 78 8.91 -8.22 -9.03
CA ALA A 78 8.57 -6.92 -9.61
C ALA A 78 8.05 -5.91 -8.57
N LEU A 79 7.35 -6.39 -7.54
CA LEU A 79 6.89 -5.56 -6.42
C LEU A 79 8.06 -4.91 -5.68
N PHE A 80 9.14 -5.65 -5.40
CA PHE A 80 10.31 -5.11 -4.72
C PHE A 80 11.04 -4.02 -5.54
N GLN A 81 10.84 -3.98 -6.85
CA GLN A 81 11.43 -2.96 -7.71
C GLN A 81 10.75 -1.59 -7.56
N HIS A 82 9.44 -1.59 -7.33
CA HIS A 82 8.63 -0.37 -7.15
C HIS A 82 8.44 0.01 -5.67
N ILE A 83 8.60 -0.96 -4.77
CA ILE A 83 8.51 -0.78 -3.31
C ILE A 83 9.71 -1.45 -2.65
N PRO A 84 10.92 -0.84 -2.72
CA PRO A 84 12.07 -1.33 -2.00
C PRO A 84 11.89 -1.07 -0.49
N THR A 85 11.36 -2.08 0.20
CA THR A 85 10.92 -1.95 1.59
C THR A 85 12.04 -1.58 2.54
N GLN A 86 13.26 -2.09 2.32
CA GLN A 86 14.39 -1.84 3.20
C GLN A 86 14.87 -0.39 3.13
N THR A 87 15.15 0.13 1.93
CA THR A 87 15.63 1.52 1.77
C THR A 87 14.57 2.53 2.20
N MET A 88 13.30 2.27 1.89
CA MET A 88 12.17 3.08 2.36
C MET A 88 12.05 3.08 3.88
N TYR A 89 12.28 1.94 4.53
CA TYR A 89 12.26 1.83 5.98
C TYR A 89 13.41 2.61 6.61
N ASP A 90 14.63 2.45 6.10
CA ASP A 90 15.83 3.13 6.61
C ASP A 90 15.67 4.66 6.50
N GLN A 91 15.17 5.15 5.36
CA GLN A 91 14.86 6.58 5.18
C GLN A 91 13.82 7.08 6.17
N SER A 92 12.70 6.35 6.30
CA SER A 92 11.61 6.71 7.21
C SER A 92 12.07 6.75 8.66
N ARG A 93 12.86 5.75 9.07
CA ARG A 93 13.41 5.67 10.43
C ARG A 93 14.42 6.78 10.69
N GLY A 94 15.25 7.13 9.72
CA GLY A 94 16.20 8.25 9.84
C GLY A 94 15.53 9.54 10.25
N VAL A 95 14.50 9.97 9.54
CA VAL A 95 13.80 11.24 9.84
C VAL A 95 12.87 11.11 11.05
N SER A 96 12.08 10.04 11.16
CA SER A 96 11.16 9.88 12.29
C SER A 96 11.88 9.76 13.64
N SER A 97 13.08 9.17 13.67
CA SER A 97 13.86 9.09 14.90
C SER A 97 14.36 10.44 15.42
N MET A 98 14.45 11.46 14.56
CA MET A 98 14.83 12.83 14.95
C MET A 98 13.59 13.67 15.29
N LEU A 99 12.52 13.57 14.51
CA LEU A 99 11.35 14.45 14.65
C LEU A 99 10.27 13.93 15.62
N ALA A 100 10.11 12.60 15.72
CA ALA A 100 9.04 11.96 16.51
C ALA A 100 9.63 11.17 17.68
N THR A 101 10.44 11.84 18.50
CA THR A 101 11.13 11.22 19.65
C THR A 101 10.16 10.88 20.80
N SER A 102 10.53 9.86 21.57
CA SER A 102 9.88 9.48 22.84
C SER A 102 10.91 9.19 23.94
N GLY A 103 10.48 9.21 25.21
CA GLY A 103 11.29 8.79 26.34
C GLY A 103 10.72 9.26 27.67
N GLY A 104 11.57 9.44 28.70
CA GLY A 104 11.12 9.86 30.03
C GLY A 104 10.48 11.25 30.04
N ASP A 105 9.51 11.44 30.92
CA ASP A 105 8.70 12.68 31.03
C ASP A 105 9.42 13.83 31.74
N THR A 106 10.57 13.55 32.36
CA THR A 106 11.37 14.58 33.02
C THR A 106 12.06 15.48 32.00
N VAL A 107 11.55 16.69 31.85
CA VAL A 107 12.20 17.78 31.11
C VAL A 107 13.31 18.37 31.99
N THR A 108 14.53 18.33 31.51
CA THR A 108 15.71 18.96 32.14
C THR A 108 16.47 19.76 31.08
N ASP A 109 17.41 20.60 31.49
CA ASP A 109 18.31 21.30 30.54
C ASP A 109 19.02 20.30 29.59
N ASP A 110 19.28 19.08 30.08
CA ASP A 110 19.90 17.97 29.31
C ASP A 110 18.88 17.05 28.58
N SER A 111 17.57 17.28 28.73
CA SER A 111 16.51 16.45 28.16
C SER A 111 15.32 17.32 27.76
N PRO A 112 15.37 17.94 26.56
CA PRO A 112 14.28 18.79 26.08
C PRO A 112 12.98 17.99 25.87
N VAL A 113 11.87 18.70 25.74
CA VAL A 113 10.54 18.11 25.49
C VAL A 113 10.61 17.24 24.23
N LYS A 114 10.05 16.03 24.31
CA LYS A 114 9.98 15.09 23.19
C LYS A 114 8.60 15.14 22.54
N PHE A 115 8.54 14.94 21.23
CA PHE A 115 7.28 15.07 20.48
C PHE A 115 6.14 14.22 21.08
N LEU A 116 6.42 12.95 21.40
CA LEU A 116 5.42 12.03 21.93
C LEU A 116 5.05 12.28 23.40
N ASN A 117 5.76 13.19 24.08
CA ASN A 117 5.54 13.55 25.48
C ASN A 117 4.83 14.91 25.64
N ILE A 118 4.46 15.56 24.54
CA ILE A 118 3.74 16.84 24.55
C ILE A 118 2.36 16.64 25.19
N GLY A 119 2.11 17.33 26.31
CA GLY A 119 0.84 17.26 27.03
C GLY A 119 0.07 18.58 27.06
N THR A 120 0.76 19.72 26.91
CA THR A 120 0.19 21.07 27.03
C THR A 120 0.66 22.00 25.92
N ILE A 121 -0.03 23.13 25.72
CA ILE A 121 0.36 24.15 24.72
C ILE A 121 1.78 24.69 24.97
N PRO A 122 2.19 25.02 26.21
CA PRO A 122 3.59 25.40 26.48
C PRO A 122 4.60 24.35 26.00
N ASP A 123 4.34 23.06 26.23
CA ASP A 123 5.23 21.97 25.80
C ASP A 123 5.42 21.96 24.27
N ILE A 124 4.40 22.36 23.50
CA ILE A 124 4.52 22.47 22.04
C ILE A 124 5.57 23.51 21.68
N PHE A 125 5.51 24.70 22.29
CA PHE A 125 6.45 25.77 21.99
C PHE A 125 7.87 25.44 22.45
N ASP A 126 7.99 24.79 23.61
CA ASP A 126 9.29 24.37 24.13
C ASP A 126 9.89 23.26 23.24
N TRP A 127 9.10 22.26 22.82
CA TRP A 127 9.53 21.28 21.82
C TRP A 127 9.89 21.92 20.47
N LEU A 128 9.10 22.88 19.99
CA LEU A 128 9.38 23.58 18.74
C LEU A 128 10.74 24.30 18.79
N ASN A 129 11.00 24.99 19.89
CA ASN A 129 12.20 25.81 20.07
C ASN A 129 13.45 24.96 20.31
N ASP A 130 13.35 23.97 21.21
CA ASP A 130 14.51 23.27 21.74
C ASP A 130 14.83 21.98 20.98
N THR A 131 13.86 21.42 20.25
CA THR A 131 14.04 20.16 19.51
C THR A 131 13.76 20.32 18.02
N PHE A 132 12.57 20.78 17.63
CA PHE A 132 12.18 20.78 16.22
C PHE A 132 13.02 21.72 15.35
N VAL A 133 13.17 22.98 15.74
CA VAL A 133 13.91 23.97 14.93
C VAL A 133 15.38 23.58 14.74
N PRO A 134 16.12 23.18 15.79
CA PRO A 134 17.50 22.71 15.65
C PRO A 134 17.65 21.52 14.70
N GLU A 135 16.69 20.57 14.71
CA GLU A 135 16.74 19.36 13.88
C GLU A 135 16.38 19.62 12.41
N VAL A 136 15.48 20.56 12.14
CA VAL A 136 14.97 20.84 10.79
C VAL A 136 15.77 21.92 10.07
N PHE A 137 16.14 23.00 10.77
CA PHE A 137 16.82 24.16 10.20
C PHE A 137 18.32 24.14 10.50
N VAL A 138 18.97 22.97 10.36
CA VAL A 138 20.39 22.77 10.68
C VAL A 138 21.26 23.76 9.90
N ALA A 139 22.01 24.59 10.62
CA ALA A 139 22.92 25.59 10.05
C ALA A 139 24.40 25.31 10.37
N GLU A 140 24.69 24.44 11.32
CA GLU A 140 26.04 24.14 11.82
C GLU A 140 26.32 22.64 11.82
N ASP A 141 27.59 22.26 11.69
CA ASP A 141 28.05 20.88 11.82
C ASP A 141 28.20 20.47 13.29
N TYR A 142 28.57 19.21 13.53
CA TYR A 142 28.78 18.67 14.88
C TYR A 142 29.95 19.33 15.65
N ASN A 143 30.80 20.11 14.96
CA ASN A 143 31.88 20.89 15.56
C ASN A 143 31.50 22.37 15.77
N GLY A 144 30.26 22.77 15.44
CA GLY A 144 29.81 24.16 15.50
C GLY A 144 30.30 25.04 14.33
N ASN A 145 30.79 24.45 13.24
CA ASN A 145 31.13 25.21 12.04
C ASN A 145 29.90 25.42 11.17
N ALA A 146 29.76 26.62 10.60
CA ALA A 146 28.67 26.91 9.67
C ALA A 146 28.70 25.97 8.45
N LEU A 147 27.57 25.33 8.17
CA LEU A 147 27.40 24.49 7.00
C LEU A 147 27.36 25.35 5.72
N PRO A 148 27.94 24.84 4.61
CA PRO A 148 27.71 25.39 3.28
C PRO A 148 26.21 25.46 2.97
N GLU A 149 25.79 26.40 2.12
CA GLU A 149 24.37 26.58 1.76
C GLU A 149 23.70 25.29 1.27
N GLU A 150 24.43 24.46 0.51
CA GLU A 150 23.94 23.17 0.01
C GLU A 150 23.71 22.11 1.09
N GLY A 151 24.33 22.27 2.27
CA GLY A 151 24.25 21.37 3.41
C GLY A 151 23.22 21.77 4.46
N ARG A 152 22.64 22.97 4.36
CA ARG A 152 21.68 23.49 5.34
C ARG A 152 20.33 22.80 5.22
N GLY A 153 19.65 22.63 6.35
CA GLY A 153 18.31 22.02 6.40
C GLY A 153 18.31 20.53 6.05
N ARG A 154 19.39 19.80 6.36
CA ARG A 154 19.45 18.34 6.22
C ARG A 154 19.16 17.65 7.53
N ILE A 155 18.04 16.94 7.57
CA ILE A 155 17.64 16.13 8.72
C ILE A 155 18.38 14.79 8.66
N ALA A 156 18.95 14.36 9.79
CA ALA A 156 19.74 13.14 9.89
C ALA A 156 20.83 13.03 8.79
N MET A 157 21.54 14.14 8.53
CA MET A 157 22.66 14.29 7.59
C MET A 157 22.34 14.20 6.09
N PHE A 158 21.41 13.33 5.68
CA PHE A 158 21.19 13.00 4.26
C PHE A 158 19.82 13.42 3.70
N ASN A 159 18.86 13.79 4.56
CA ASN A 159 17.49 14.10 4.13
C ASN A 159 17.32 15.62 4.01
N GLN A 160 17.46 16.14 2.81
CA GLN A 160 17.30 17.56 2.52
C GLN A 160 15.83 17.96 2.63
N VAL A 161 15.49 18.94 3.47
CA VAL A 161 14.15 19.54 3.49
C VAL A 161 13.89 20.23 2.17
N LEU A 162 12.70 20.01 1.60
CA LEU A 162 12.27 20.56 0.33
C LEU A 162 11.19 21.63 0.54
N GLY A 163 11.37 22.81 -0.05
CA GLY A 163 10.38 23.87 -0.01
C GLY A 163 10.28 24.50 1.37
N ALA A 164 9.40 24.04 2.24
CA ALA A 164 9.24 24.65 3.55
C ALA A 164 8.58 23.67 4.52
N VAL A 165 8.60 24.06 5.79
CA VAL A 165 7.76 23.42 6.79
C VAL A 165 6.41 24.11 6.81
N SER A 166 5.35 23.33 6.59
CA SER A 166 3.97 23.79 6.72
C SER A 166 3.44 23.46 8.10
N PHE A 167 2.89 24.47 8.77
CA PHE A 167 2.16 24.39 10.02
C PHE A 167 0.72 24.74 9.74
N GLN A 168 -0.18 23.77 9.84
CA GLN A 168 -1.61 23.97 9.67
C GLN A 168 -2.26 23.89 11.05
N VAL A 169 -2.93 24.97 11.45
CA VAL A 169 -3.66 25.04 12.70
C VAL A 169 -5.14 25.13 12.40
N THR A 170 -5.92 24.21 12.95
CA THR A 170 -7.37 24.22 12.83
C THR A 170 -7.98 24.74 14.12
N HIS A 171 -8.77 25.80 14.02
CA HIS A 171 -9.47 26.46 15.12
C HIS A 171 -10.97 26.17 15.06
N MET A 172 -11.56 25.82 16.18
CA MET A 172 -13.00 25.62 16.35
C MET A 172 -13.71 26.94 16.58
N GLN A 173 -14.92 27.06 16.06
CA GLN A 173 -15.78 28.20 16.35
C GLN A 173 -16.46 28.06 17.71
N LEU A 174 -16.67 29.20 18.36
CA LEU A 174 -17.45 29.29 19.60
C LEU A 174 -18.95 29.15 19.27
N GLN A 175 -19.62 28.28 20.02
CA GLN A 175 -21.05 28.09 20.00
C GLN A 175 -21.64 28.04 21.41
N ASP A 176 -22.96 28.11 21.53
CA ASP A 176 -23.64 27.92 22.80
C ASP A 176 -23.49 26.46 23.28
N CYS A 177 -23.04 26.28 24.52
CA CYS A 177 -22.92 24.96 25.12
C CYS A 177 -24.29 24.26 25.20
N LYS A 178 -24.36 23.00 24.76
CA LYS A 178 -25.53 22.12 24.97
C LYS A 178 -25.54 21.58 26.40
N THR A 179 -25.73 22.46 27.39
CA THR A 179 -25.75 22.12 28.81
C THR A 179 -27.10 22.44 29.46
N GLN A 180 -27.32 21.87 30.66
CA GLN A 180 -28.49 22.19 31.46
C GLN A 180 -28.49 23.68 31.84
N SER A 181 -29.69 24.28 31.97
CA SER A 181 -29.85 25.72 32.16
C SER A 181 -29.08 26.31 33.34
N PHE A 182 -28.93 25.54 34.44
CA PHE A 182 -28.17 25.99 35.61
C PHE A 182 -26.65 26.02 35.37
N LEU A 183 -26.13 25.20 34.45
CA LEU A 183 -24.71 25.13 34.09
C LEU A 183 -24.32 26.16 33.04
N ARG A 184 -25.28 26.76 32.32
CA ARG A 184 -25.00 27.81 31.32
C ARG A 184 -24.32 29.04 31.89
N LYS A 185 -24.48 29.32 33.20
CA LYS A 185 -23.75 30.39 33.88
C LYS A 185 -22.27 30.05 34.11
N LEU A 186 -21.94 28.76 34.20
CA LEU A 186 -20.58 28.27 34.41
C LEU A 186 -19.86 28.01 33.08
N TYR A 187 -20.58 27.47 32.09
CA TYR A 187 -20.12 27.21 30.74
C TYR A 187 -21.10 27.83 29.73
N PRO A 188 -20.96 29.13 29.44
CA PRO A 188 -21.84 29.83 28.49
C PRO A 188 -21.55 29.43 27.05
N SER A 189 -20.27 29.24 26.70
CA SER A 189 -19.81 28.96 25.34
C SER A 189 -18.90 27.73 25.33
N CYS A 190 -19.04 26.94 24.28
CA CYS A 190 -18.30 25.72 24.00
C CYS A 190 -17.73 25.82 22.59
N TYR A 191 -16.69 25.05 22.30
CA TYR A 191 -16.16 24.97 20.95
C TYR A 191 -16.93 23.94 20.12
N ASP A 192 -17.14 24.25 18.84
CA ASP A 192 -17.74 23.34 17.87
C ASP A 192 -16.67 22.74 16.95
N ALA A 193 -16.37 21.45 17.14
CA ALA A 193 -15.48 20.72 16.24
C ALA A 193 -16.07 20.56 14.82
N GLY A 194 -17.38 20.74 14.64
CA GLY A 194 -18.04 20.67 13.33
C GLY A 194 -17.88 21.92 12.46
N SER A 195 -17.52 23.06 13.07
CA SER A 195 -17.33 24.34 12.39
C SER A 195 -15.94 24.87 12.69
N ALA A 196 -14.98 24.50 11.85
CA ALA A 196 -13.58 24.84 12.06
C ALA A 196 -12.99 25.60 10.87
N THR A 197 -12.03 26.49 11.16
CA THR A 197 -11.23 27.23 10.18
C THR A 197 -9.78 26.81 10.30
N THR A 198 -9.07 26.70 9.17
CA THR A 198 -7.66 26.32 9.16
C THR A 198 -6.81 27.49 8.69
N ASP A 199 -5.83 27.84 9.52
CA ASP A 199 -4.78 28.80 9.21
C ASP A 199 -3.48 28.06 8.88
N GLU A 200 -2.74 28.57 7.90
CA GLU A 200 -1.47 27.97 7.47
C GLU A 200 -0.31 28.95 7.70
N LEU A 201 0.74 28.47 8.36
CA LEU A 201 2.01 29.14 8.53
C LEU A 201 3.09 28.34 7.80
N LEU A 202 3.91 29.03 7.01
CA LEU A 202 4.96 28.42 6.19
C LEU A 202 6.30 29.02 6.59
N ILE A 203 7.25 28.16 6.98
CA ILE A 203 8.63 28.57 7.30
C ILE A 203 9.57 27.98 6.27
N ASN A 204 10.21 28.85 5.47
CA ASN A 204 11.05 28.44 4.34
C ASN A 204 12.24 27.59 4.79
N PHE A 205 12.61 26.57 4.02
CA PHE A 205 13.67 25.63 4.38
C PHE A 205 15.05 26.26 4.55
N ASP A 206 15.31 27.36 3.84
CA ASP A 206 16.56 28.12 3.85
C ASP A 206 16.64 29.14 5.00
N SER A 207 15.57 29.26 5.79
CA SER A 207 15.53 30.18 6.93
C SER A 207 16.59 29.77 7.95
N ASN A 208 17.39 30.73 8.38
CA ASN A 208 18.35 30.49 9.46
C ASN A 208 17.59 30.10 10.74
N THR A 209 18.21 29.30 11.63
CA THR A 209 17.63 28.88 12.92
C THR A 209 17.06 30.07 13.69
N THR A 210 17.81 31.17 13.74
CA THR A 210 17.40 32.41 14.43
C THR A 210 16.16 33.05 13.82
N ALA A 211 15.99 32.99 12.51
CA ALA A 211 14.81 33.52 11.83
C ALA A 211 13.58 32.64 12.11
N ALA A 212 13.74 31.32 12.04
CA ALA A 212 12.69 30.36 12.38
C ALA A 212 12.24 30.52 13.85
N TRP A 213 13.19 30.65 14.79
CA TRP A 213 12.89 30.95 16.19
C TRP A 213 12.15 32.27 16.35
N ALA A 214 12.58 33.34 15.67
CA ALA A 214 11.92 34.64 15.76
C ALA A 214 10.45 34.57 15.30
N THR A 215 10.17 33.89 14.18
CA THR A 215 8.80 33.70 13.69
C THR A 215 7.94 32.92 14.67
N LEU A 216 8.46 31.84 15.27
CA LEU A 216 7.72 31.04 16.26
C LEU A 216 7.54 31.79 17.58
N ALA A 217 8.53 32.58 18.00
CA ALA A 217 8.45 33.42 19.19
C ALA A 217 7.40 34.53 19.04
N GLU A 218 7.28 35.13 17.85
CA GLU A 218 6.22 36.09 17.53
C GLU A 218 4.83 35.43 17.65
N LYS A 219 4.66 34.21 17.12
CA LYS A 219 3.41 33.44 17.25
C LYS A 219 3.09 33.03 18.69
N ARG A 220 4.11 32.70 19.49
CA ARG A 220 3.94 32.46 20.93
C ARG A 220 3.49 33.73 21.66
N ALA A 221 4.09 34.87 21.32
CA ALA A 221 3.80 36.16 21.94
C ALA A 221 2.42 36.72 21.57
N SER A 222 1.91 36.43 20.37
CA SER A 222 0.57 36.87 19.96
C SER A 222 -0.53 36.20 20.78
N GLY A 223 -0.31 35.00 21.31
CA GLY A 223 -1.27 34.25 22.13
C GLY A 223 -2.43 33.62 21.35
N ASP A 224 -2.72 34.12 20.15
CA ASP A 224 -3.87 33.67 19.33
C ASP A 224 -3.54 32.49 18.40
N TRP A 225 -2.26 32.09 18.26
CA TRP A 225 -1.89 31.04 17.29
C TRP A 225 -2.24 29.63 17.78
N LEU A 226 -2.05 29.34 19.06
CA LEU A 226 -2.42 28.08 19.69
C LEU A 226 -3.12 28.41 21.01
N ASP A 227 -4.40 28.06 21.12
CA ASP A 227 -5.25 28.41 22.25
C ASP A 227 -6.29 27.30 22.54
N PHE A 228 -7.26 27.60 23.39
CA PHE A 228 -8.33 26.65 23.72
C PHE A 228 -9.29 26.36 22.56
N SER A 229 -9.28 27.18 21.50
CA SER A 229 -10.07 26.93 20.29
C SER A 229 -9.37 25.96 19.34
N THR A 230 -8.06 25.73 19.50
CA THR A 230 -7.30 24.84 18.63
C THR A 230 -7.83 23.41 18.73
N GLN A 231 -8.15 22.82 17.58
CA GLN A 231 -8.55 21.44 17.41
C GLN A 231 -7.36 20.56 17.02
N GLN A 232 -6.50 21.07 16.14
CA GLN A 232 -5.41 20.32 15.56
C GLN A 232 -4.28 21.24 15.16
N LEU A 233 -3.04 20.81 15.42
CA LEU A 233 -1.83 21.34 14.80
C LEU A 233 -1.19 20.23 13.97
N LEU A 234 -1.07 20.44 12.67
CA LEU A 234 -0.45 19.53 11.71
C LEU A 234 0.80 20.17 11.13
N ILE A 235 1.95 19.57 11.40
CA ILE A 235 3.25 20.00 10.87
C ILE A 235 3.67 19.02 9.78
N THR A 236 3.84 19.52 8.56
CA THR A 236 4.27 18.71 7.42
C THR A 236 5.68 19.10 7.01
N VAL A 237 6.58 18.12 7.04
CA VAL A 237 7.97 18.24 6.60
C VAL A 237 8.19 17.30 5.43
N VAL A 238 8.58 17.85 4.28
CA VAL A 238 8.95 17.05 3.11
C VAL A 238 10.46 17.03 2.97
N THR A 239 11.03 15.85 2.79
CA THR A 239 12.48 15.69 2.57
C THR A 239 12.79 14.83 1.36
N LEU A 240 13.95 15.05 0.75
CA LEU A 240 14.54 14.20 -0.28
C LEU A 240 15.86 13.64 0.21
N ASN A 241 16.03 12.33 0.06
CA ASN A 241 17.29 11.65 0.29
C ASN A 241 17.94 11.31 -1.05
N GLY A 242 19.11 11.91 -1.31
CA GLY A 242 19.87 11.67 -2.55
C GLY A 242 20.51 10.28 -2.62
N GLU A 243 20.95 9.74 -1.47
CA GLU A 243 21.61 8.43 -1.38
C GLU A 243 20.62 7.28 -1.64
N LEU A 244 19.40 7.41 -1.12
CA LEU A 244 18.34 6.40 -1.26
C LEU A 244 17.38 6.69 -2.42
N GLN A 245 17.56 7.83 -3.11
CA GLN A 245 16.73 8.30 -4.23
C GLN A 245 15.22 8.24 -3.90
N GLY A 246 14.85 8.84 -2.77
CA GLY A 246 13.48 8.77 -2.25
C GLY A 246 13.02 10.09 -1.64
N TYR A 247 11.75 10.41 -1.84
CA TYR A 247 11.05 11.45 -1.11
C TYR A 247 10.45 10.89 0.17
N LEU A 248 10.32 11.74 1.18
CA LEU A 248 9.68 11.41 2.43
C LEU A 248 8.74 12.54 2.83
N VAL A 249 7.49 12.21 3.11
CA VAL A 249 6.52 13.14 3.68
C VAL A 249 6.31 12.73 5.14
N THR A 250 6.77 13.56 6.06
CA THR A 250 6.57 13.39 7.50
C THR A 250 5.50 14.36 7.98
N LYS A 251 4.46 13.82 8.61
CA LYS A 251 3.37 14.56 9.25
C LYS A 251 3.46 14.33 10.74
N LEU A 252 3.62 15.41 11.50
CA LEU A 252 3.55 15.42 12.97
C LEU A 252 2.22 16.09 13.32
N GLN A 253 1.36 15.40 14.04
CA GLN A 253 0.00 15.83 14.32
C GLN A 253 -0.22 15.88 15.84
N LEU A 254 -0.76 16.99 16.30
CA LEU A 254 -1.16 17.20 17.69
C LEU A 254 -2.66 17.45 17.70
N ASP A 255 -3.42 16.48 18.22
CA ASP A 255 -4.87 16.59 18.33
C ASP A 255 -5.26 17.08 19.72
N PHE A 256 -6.01 18.16 19.77
CA PHE A 256 -6.52 18.76 20.99
C PHE A 256 -7.91 18.19 21.25
N ASN A 257 -8.01 17.36 22.28
CA ASN A 257 -9.26 16.66 22.57
C ASN A 257 -10.17 17.53 23.42
N GLU A 258 -11.47 17.36 23.26
CA GLU A 258 -12.51 18.04 24.06
C GLU A 258 -12.35 17.81 25.58
N GLY A 259 -11.66 16.74 25.97
CA GLY A 259 -11.29 16.45 27.36
C GLY A 259 -10.16 17.32 27.93
N GLY A 260 -9.57 18.23 27.15
CA GLY A 260 -8.52 19.15 27.59
C GLY A 260 -7.11 18.56 27.59
N PHE A 261 -6.87 17.47 26.86
CA PHE A 261 -5.55 16.85 26.72
C PHE A 261 -5.14 16.78 25.25
N ILE A 262 -3.82 16.81 25.01
CA ILE A 262 -3.23 16.74 23.68
C ILE A 262 -2.79 15.31 23.38
N THR A 263 -3.06 14.83 22.17
CA THR A 263 -2.61 13.52 21.68
C THR A 263 -1.64 13.71 20.51
N PRO A 264 -0.34 13.44 20.71
CA PRO A 264 0.62 13.44 19.61
C PRO A 264 0.49 12.16 18.78
N SER A 265 0.55 12.32 17.46
CA SER A 265 0.65 11.24 16.51
C SER A 265 1.54 11.66 15.33
N TYR A 266 2.14 10.70 14.65
CA TYR A 266 2.97 11.00 13.49
C TYR A 266 2.82 9.94 12.42
N SER A 267 3.06 10.34 11.18
CA SER A 267 3.15 9.43 10.05
C SER A 267 4.27 9.86 9.12
N THR A 268 5.02 8.88 8.63
CA THR A 268 6.12 9.10 7.70
C THR A 268 5.92 8.21 6.48
N THR A 269 5.70 8.83 5.33
CA THR A 269 5.39 8.11 4.08
C THR A 269 6.56 8.27 3.09
N PRO A 270 7.40 7.23 2.92
CA PRO A 270 8.46 7.24 1.92
C PRO A 270 7.91 6.88 0.54
N ALA A 271 8.40 7.56 -0.49
CA ALA A 271 8.10 7.31 -1.89
C ALA A 271 9.39 7.35 -2.72
N LEU A 272 9.52 6.51 -3.74
CA LEU A 272 10.67 6.59 -4.64
C LEU A 272 10.68 7.91 -5.39
N SER A 273 11.85 8.48 -5.65
CA SER A 273 11.92 9.68 -6.50
C SER A 273 11.68 9.36 -7.97
N ASN A 274 12.02 8.14 -8.39
CA ASN A 274 11.81 7.65 -9.75
C ASN A 274 11.42 6.16 -9.75
N GLN A 275 10.19 5.88 -10.18
CA GLN A 275 9.68 4.51 -10.36
C GLN A 275 10.34 3.79 -11.56
N TYR A 276 10.84 4.53 -12.55
CA TYR A 276 11.44 4.00 -13.76
C TYR A 276 12.85 4.56 -13.99
N PRO A 277 13.85 4.13 -13.19
CA PRO A 277 15.23 4.61 -13.34
C PRO A 277 15.87 4.17 -14.66
N ASN A 278 15.48 3.00 -15.17
CA ASN A 278 16.08 2.39 -16.37
C ASN A 278 15.00 1.83 -17.30
N THR A 279 15.26 1.82 -18.61
CA THR A 279 14.37 1.20 -19.62
C THR A 279 14.08 -0.27 -19.32
N ARG A 280 15.01 -0.96 -18.65
CA ARG A 280 14.86 -2.37 -18.24
C ARG A 280 13.65 -2.57 -17.31
N THR A 281 13.39 -1.64 -16.40
CA THR A 281 12.22 -1.69 -15.49
C THR A 281 10.91 -1.66 -16.28
N ILE A 282 10.82 -0.78 -17.29
CA ILE A 282 9.64 -0.66 -18.14
C ILE A 282 9.37 -1.96 -18.90
N VAL A 283 10.41 -2.56 -19.48
CA VAL A 283 10.27 -3.83 -20.23
C VAL A 283 9.79 -4.95 -19.31
N LEU A 284 10.35 -5.06 -18.10
CA LEU A 284 9.93 -6.06 -17.12
C LEU A 284 8.46 -5.87 -16.72
N ASP A 285 8.04 -4.64 -16.43
CA ASP A 285 6.65 -4.33 -16.10
C ASP A 285 5.68 -4.72 -17.22
N ILE A 286 6.00 -4.41 -18.47
CA ILE A 286 5.20 -4.83 -19.63
C ILE A 286 5.06 -6.36 -19.67
N LEU A 287 6.17 -7.09 -19.44
CA LEU A 287 6.13 -8.55 -19.40
C LEU A 287 5.27 -9.08 -18.25
N VAL A 288 5.32 -8.46 -17.07
CA VAL A 288 4.45 -8.86 -15.94
C VAL A 288 2.98 -8.55 -16.26
N VAL A 289 2.66 -7.36 -16.73
CA VAL A 289 1.28 -7.00 -17.11
C VAL A 289 0.74 -7.98 -18.14
N LEU A 290 1.52 -8.33 -19.17
CA LEU A 290 1.15 -9.33 -20.18
C LEU A 290 0.97 -10.74 -19.58
N TRP A 291 1.82 -11.15 -18.64
CA TRP A 291 1.72 -12.46 -17.96
C TRP A 291 0.44 -12.59 -17.12
N PHE A 292 0.01 -11.50 -16.49
CA PHE A 292 -1.21 -11.45 -15.67
C PHE A 292 -2.45 -11.05 -16.46
N SER A 293 -2.29 -10.72 -17.74
CA SER A 293 -3.37 -10.26 -18.59
C SER A 293 -4.34 -11.41 -18.89
N PRO A 294 -5.66 -11.12 -19.05
CA PRO A 294 -6.68 -12.16 -19.13
C PRO A 294 -6.72 -12.81 -20.52
N TRP A 295 -5.61 -13.39 -20.96
CA TRP A 295 -5.48 -14.07 -22.26
C TRP A 295 -6.42 -15.28 -22.37
N MET A 296 -6.99 -15.75 -21.25
CA MET A 296 -8.03 -16.79 -21.25
C MET A 296 -9.46 -16.25 -21.41
N LEU A 297 -9.74 -15.01 -20.99
CA LEU A 297 -11.08 -14.41 -21.18
C LEU A 297 -11.25 -13.86 -22.59
N ILE A 298 -10.19 -13.35 -23.20
CA ILE A 298 -10.21 -12.80 -24.58
C ILE A 298 -10.75 -13.83 -25.61
N PRO A 299 -10.22 -15.07 -25.70
CA PRO A 299 -10.74 -16.07 -26.65
C PRO A 299 -12.14 -16.58 -26.26
N ALA A 300 -12.48 -16.65 -24.98
CA ALA A 300 -13.82 -17.04 -24.52
C ALA A 300 -14.86 -15.99 -24.93
N VAL A 301 -14.59 -14.71 -24.67
CA VAL A 301 -15.44 -13.58 -25.08
C VAL A 301 -15.47 -13.45 -26.61
N ALA A 302 -14.33 -13.60 -27.30
CA ALA A 302 -14.26 -13.57 -28.76
C ALA A 302 -15.06 -14.72 -29.40
N SER A 303 -14.97 -15.93 -28.86
CA SER A 303 -15.75 -17.07 -29.35
C SER A 303 -17.26 -16.86 -29.12
N PHE A 304 -17.64 -16.24 -28.01
CA PHE A 304 -19.03 -15.90 -27.70
C PHE A 304 -19.56 -14.79 -28.60
N THR A 305 -18.78 -13.72 -28.84
CA THR A 305 -19.18 -12.61 -29.73
C THR A 305 -19.29 -13.07 -31.18
N ILE A 306 -18.35 -13.88 -31.69
CA ILE A 306 -18.41 -14.46 -33.03
C ILE A 306 -19.64 -15.36 -33.19
N ARG A 307 -19.94 -16.18 -32.16
CA ARG A 307 -21.11 -17.06 -32.16
C ARG A 307 -22.42 -16.26 -32.10
N TYR A 308 -22.46 -15.19 -31.31
CA TYR A 308 -23.62 -14.32 -31.20
C TYR A 308 -23.87 -13.53 -32.50
N ASP A 309 -22.82 -12.96 -33.11
CA ASP A 309 -22.91 -12.21 -34.36
C ASP A 309 -23.42 -13.09 -35.51
N ARG A 310 -22.89 -14.32 -35.65
CA ARG A 310 -23.40 -15.32 -36.61
C ARG A 310 -24.89 -15.63 -36.45
N THR A 311 -25.42 -15.50 -35.23
CA THR A 311 -26.81 -15.87 -34.93
C THR A 311 -27.76 -14.68 -35.04
N HIS A 312 -27.28 -13.45 -34.87
CA HIS A 312 -28.15 -12.27 -34.72
C HIS A 312 -27.85 -11.06 -35.61
N SER A 313 -26.88 -11.11 -36.54
CA SER A 313 -26.58 -10.03 -37.52
C SER A 313 -26.62 -8.63 -36.88
N LEU A 314 -25.54 -8.27 -36.18
CA LEU A 314 -25.45 -7.04 -35.37
C LEU A 314 -25.40 -5.78 -36.24
N THR A 315 -26.54 -5.34 -36.77
CA THR A 315 -26.65 -4.13 -37.59
C THR A 315 -27.12 -2.90 -36.81
N SER A 316 -27.65 -3.06 -35.58
CA SER A 316 -28.21 -1.97 -34.78
C SER A 316 -27.46 -1.70 -33.47
N ARG A 317 -27.22 -0.42 -33.15
CA ARG A 317 -26.62 0.04 -31.86
C ARG A 317 -27.36 -0.48 -30.62
N ARG A 318 -28.68 -0.72 -30.71
CA ARG A 318 -29.46 -1.30 -29.60
C ARG A 318 -29.07 -2.74 -29.31
N GLN A 319 -28.82 -3.55 -30.34
CA GLN A 319 -28.43 -4.95 -30.20
C GLN A 319 -27.00 -5.11 -29.67
N VAL A 320 -26.10 -4.16 -30.00
CA VAL A 320 -24.75 -4.10 -29.40
C VAL A 320 -24.82 -3.80 -27.90
N LYS A 321 -25.70 -2.89 -27.48
CA LYS A 321 -25.90 -2.58 -26.05
C LYS A 321 -26.51 -3.77 -25.30
N GLU A 322 -27.44 -4.48 -25.94
CA GLU A 322 -28.02 -5.74 -25.44
C GLU A 322 -26.96 -6.84 -25.27
N LEU A 323 -26.04 -6.96 -26.24
CA LEU A 323 -24.91 -7.88 -26.22
C LEU A 323 -23.93 -7.53 -25.10
N CYS A 324 -23.54 -6.26 -24.93
CA CYS A 324 -22.71 -5.84 -23.80
C CYS A 324 -23.37 -6.18 -22.46
N ARG A 325 -24.68 -5.95 -22.32
CA ARG A 325 -25.42 -6.31 -21.11
C ARG A 325 -25.38 -7.82 -20.84
N LYS A 326 -25.59 -8.65 -21.86
CA LYS A 326 -25.54 -10.11 -21.74
C LYS A 326 -24.12 -10.65 -21.50
N ILE A 327 -23.10 -10.03 -22.09
CA ILE A 327 -21.69 -10.33 -21.80
C ILE A 327 -21.37 -9.96 -20.35
N CYS A 328 -21.79 -8.81 -19.85
CA CYS A 328 -21.61 -8.45 -18.44
C CYS A 328 -22.33 -9.42 -17.49
N GLN A 329 -23.54 -9.86 -17.84
CA GLN A 329 -24.27 -10.88 -17.06
C GLN A 329 -23.60 -12.26 -17.12
N ALA A 330 -23.09 -12.67 -18.28
CA ALA A 330 -22.38 -13.93 -18.45
C ALA A 330 -21.02 -13.93 -17.74
N ILE A 331 -20.29 -12.81 -17.81
CA ILE A 331 -19.08 -12.59 -17.01
C ILE A 331 -19.46 -12.69 -15.54
N GLY A 332 -20.46 -11.96 -15.06
CA GLY A 332 -20.91 -12.02 -13.66
C GLY A 332 -21.29 -13.43 -13.19
N TYR A 333 -21.95 -14.22 -14.04
CA TYR A 333 -22.31 -15.61 -13.75
C TYR A 333 -21.10 -16.56 -13.79
N TRP A 334 -20.14 -16.35 -14.70
CA TRP A 334 -18.91 -17.13 -14.80
C TRP A 334 -17.88 -16.77 -13.73
N THR A 335 -17.93 -15.55 -13.18
CA THR A 335 -17.01 -15.08 -12.15
C THR A 335 -17.43 -15.46 -10.73
N PHE A 336 -18.71 -15.83 -10.49
CA PHE A 336 -19.22 -16.11 -9.15
C PHE A 336 -20.16 -17.33 -9.01
N PRO A 337 -19.76 -18.58 -9.34
CA PRO A 337 -20.47 -19.78 -8.86
C PRO A 337 -19.97 -20.26 -7.49
N ASP A 338 -18.68 -20.06 -7.19
CA ASP A 338 -17.99 -20.47 -5.95
C ASP A 338 -16.97 -19.38 -5.53
N GLY A 339 -16.84 -19.10 -4.23
CA GLY A 339 -15.89 -18.09 -3.71
C GLY A 339 -14.42 -18.33 -4.10
N TRP A 340 -14.07 -19.56 -4.51
CA TRP A 340 -12.72 -19.94 -4.94
C TRP A 340 -12.41 -19.60 -6.40
N MET A 341 -13.42 -19.52 -7.28
CA MET A 341 -13.24 -19.08 -8.68
C MET A 341 -13.08 -17.55 -8.76
N ALA A 342 -13.56 -16.81 -7.77
CA ALA A 342 -13.33 -15.37 -7.66
C ALA A 342 -11.84 -15.04 -7.50
N ILE A 343 -11.05 -15.89 -6.83
CA ILE A 343 -9.60 -15.69 -6.64
C ILE A 343 -8.86 -15.70 -7.99
N ASP A 344 -9.20 -16.64 -8.89
CA ASP A 344 -8.58 -16.74 -10.21
C ASP A 344 -8.96 -15.55 -11.11
N VAL A 345 -10.18 -15.01 -10.96
CA VAL A 345 -10.66 -13.84 -11.70
C VAL A 345 -10.04 -12.53 -11.18
N LEU A 346 -9.93 -12.37 -9.86
CA LEU A 346 -9.46 -11.15 -9.22
C LEU A 346 -7.94 -10.93 -9.37
N ARG A 347 -7.17 -11.99 -9.62
CA ARG A 347 -5.72 -11.93 -9.82
C ARG A 347 -5.30 -10.89 -10.86
N GLY A 348 -5.90 -10.94 -12.05
CA GLY A 348 -5.55 -10.04 -13.14
C GLY A 348 -5.83 -8.58 -12.76
N PRO A 349 -7.09 -8.22 -12.49
CA PRO A 349 -7.50 -6.85 -12.15
C PRO A 349 -6.70 -6.21 -11.01
N ILE A 350 -6.41 -6.94 -9.93
CA ILE A 350 -5.65 -6.38 -8.79
C ILE A 350 -4.20 -6.07 -9.19
N VAL A 351 -3.54 -6.95 -9.93
CA VAL A 351 -2.17 -6.70 -10.43
C VAL A 351 -2.17 -5.54 -11.43
N HIS A 352 -3.18 -5.44 -12.30
CA HIS A 352 -3.29 -4.31 -13.22
C HIS A 352 -3.54 -3.00 -12.47
N ALA A 353 -4.39 -3.00 -11.45
CA ALA A 353 -4.63 -1.85 -10.60
C ALA A 353 -3.34 -1.38 -9.93
N PHE A 354 -2.53 -2.31 -9.39
CA PHE A 354 -1.21 -2.00 -8.84
C PHE A 354 -0.32 -1.27 -9.85
N TYR A 355 -0.16 -1.81 -11.07
CA TYR A 355 0.67 -1.19 -12.10
C TYR A 355 0.11 0.14 -12.62
N ILE A 356 -1.22 0.27 -12.72
CA ILE A 356 -1.85 1.56 -13.03
C ILE A 356 -1.47 2.59 -11.95
N THR A 357 -1.52 2.22 -10.67
CA THR A 357 -1.11 3.12 -9.59
C THR A 357 0.38 3.45 -9.66
N VAL A 358 1.26 2.51 -10.00
CA VAL A 358 2.70 2.78 -10.23
C VAL A 358 2.87 3.84 -11.33
N VAL A 359 2.20 3.67 -12.47
CA VAL A 359 2.27 4.62 -13.59
C VAL A 359 1.72 5.99 -13.22
N VAL A 360 0.55 6.05 -12.56
CA VAL A 360 -0.03 7.31 -12.09
C VAL A 360 0.90 8.01 -11.10
N THR A 361 1.51 7.26 -10.18
CA THR A 361 2.50 7.78 -9.23
C THR A 361 3.71 8.34 -9.96
N HIS A 362 4.23 7.63 -10.96
CA HIS A 362 5.34 8.10 -11.77
C HIS A 362 4.99 9.41 -12.50
N VAL A 363 3.84 9.46 -13.18
CA VAL A 363 3.38 10.66 -13.89
C VAL A 363 3.27 11.84 -12.94
N ALA A 364 2.67 11.66 -11.75
CA ALA A 364 2.56 12.70 -10.74
C ALA A 364 3.93 13.20 -10.23
N MET A 365 4.92 12.32 -10.09
CA MET A 365 6.28 12.71 -9.69
C MET A 365 7.06 13.40 -10.82
N THR A 366 6.77 13.08 -12.08
CA THR A 366 7.44 13.65 -13.26
C THR A 366 6.73 14.87 -13.82
N ASP A 367 5.63 15.31 -13.20
CA ASP A 367 4.86 16.44 -13.66
C ASP A 367 5.74 17.71 -13.78
N SER A 368 5.68 18.36 -14.93
CA SER A 368 6.56 19.50 -15.23
C SER A 368 6.27 20.69 -14.32
N THR A 369 5.00 20.96 -14.02
CA THR A 369 4.62 22.04 -13.12
C THR A 369 5.11 21.79 -11.70
N PHE A 370 4.98 20.57 -11.21
CA PHE A 370 5.55 20.17 -9.93
C PHE A 370 7.07 20.38 -9.88
N ARG A 371 7.80 19.94 -10.92
CA ARG A 371 9.27 20.10 -10.99
C ARG A 371 9.70 21.56 -11.09
N GLU A 372 9.04 22.35 -11.92
CA GLU A 372 9.31 23.79 -12.06
C GLU A 372 9.06 24.52 -10.74
N ASN A 373 7.96 24.21 -10.05
CA ASN A 373 7.65 24.81 -8.75
C ASN A 373 8.69 24.42 -7.70
N LEU A 374 9.15 23.17 -7.71
CA LEU A 374 10.20 22.69 -6.79
C LEU A 374 11.56 23.37 -7.07
N GLU A 375 11.93 23.53 -8.34
CA GLU A 375 13.14 24.27 -8.74
C GLU A 375 13.04 25.75 -8.37
N ALA A 376 11.86 26.35 -8.55
CA ALA A 376 11.61 27.73 -8.21
C ALA A 376 11.66 27.99 -6.70
N LEU A 377 11.26 27.03 -5.86
CA LEU A 377 11.44 27.12 -4.40
C LEU A 377 12.91 27.00 -3.98
N ARG A 378 13.74 26.30 -4.77
CA ARG A 378 15.16 26.11 -4.45
C ARG A 378 16.05 27.25 -4.93
N TYR A 379 15.75 27.85 -6.07
CA TYR A 379 16.63 28.83 -6.74
C TYR A 379 15.97 30.18 -7.01
N GLY A 380 14.66 30.30 -6.80
CA GLY A 380 13.92 31.52 -7.12
C GLY A 380 13.90 32.49 -5.95
N GLU A 381 14.39 33.71 -6.16
CA GLU A 381 13.95 34.90 -5.39
C GLU A 381 12.48 35.16 -5.73
N GLN A 382 11.57 34.44 -5.07
CA GLN A 382 10.15 34.74 -5.15
C GLN A 382 9.76 35.69 -4.01
N VAL A 383 8.75 36.52 -4.25
CA VAL A 383 8.28 37.53 -3.28
C VAL A 383 7.01 37.02 -2.61
N GLY A 384 7.06 36.91 -1.28
CA GLY A 384 5.91 36.78 -0.35
C GLY A 384 4.78 35.85 -0.79
N SER A 385 3.68 36.43 -1.30
CA SER A 385 2.46 35.70 -1.65
C SER A 385 2.64 34.63 -2.72
N LYS A 386 3.61 34.81 -3.64
CA LYS A 386 3.89 33.84 -4.70
C LYS A 386 4.66 32.62 -4.16
N ILE A 387 5.50 32.81 -3.13
CA ILE A 387 6.17 31.71 -2.42
C ILE A 387 5.13 30.84 -1.74
N SER A 388 4.22 31.44 -0.96
CA SER A 388 3.22 30.67 -0.20
C SER A 388 2.32 29.84 -1.12
N GLU A 389 1.89 30.40 -2.26
CA GLU A 389 1.09 29.67 -3.25
C GLU A 389 1.87 28.51 -3.89
N THR A 390 3.11 28.76 -4.31
CA THR A 390 4.00 27.74 -4.91
C THR A 390 4.26 26.61 -3.91
N LEU A 391 4.47 26.97 -2.66
CA LEU A 391 4.78 26.06 -1.59
C LEU A 391 3.58 25.21 -1.15
N ALA A 392 2.39 25.80 -1.07
CA ALA A 392 1.15 25.07 -0.85
C ALA A 392 0.91 24.07 -1.99
N SER A 393 1.13 24.48 -3.25
CA SER A 393 1.01 23.60 -4.43
C SER A 393 1.97 22.40 -4.39
N VAL A 394 3.24 22.64 -4.02
CA VAL A 394 4.25 21.58 -3.90
C VAL A 394 3.92 20.63 -2.75
N THR A 395 3.52 21.16 -1.60
CA THR A 395 3.13 20.36 -0.42
C THR A 395 1.89 19.50 -0.71
N GLN A 396 0.91 20.05 -1.42
CA GLN A 396 -0.26 19.31 -1.89
C GLN A 396 0.12 18.19 -2.86
N SER A 397 1.03 18.45 -3.79
CA SER A 397 1.52 17.45 -4.75
C SER A 397 2.22 16.30 -4.04
N PHE A 398 3.10 16.60 -3.08
CA PHE A 398 3.75 15.58 -2.25
C PHE A 398 2.75 14.77 -1.42
N THR A 399 1.73 15.42 -0.87
CA THR A 399 0.67 14.75 -0.13
C THR A 399 -0.13 13.81 -1.03
N HIS A 400 -0.44 14.23 -2.26
CA HIS A 400 -1.09 13.38 -3.25
C HIS A 400 -0.24 12.16 -3.61
N ILE A 401 1.06 12.36 -3.86
CA ILE A 401 2.03 11.30 -4.12
C ILE A 401 2.12 10.31 -2.95
N ALA A 402 2.10 10.81 -1.71
CA ALA A 402 2.08 9.98 -0.51
C ALA A 402 0.83 9.08 -0.47
N TYR A 403 -0.36 9.63 -0.75
CA TYR A 403 -1.59 8.83 -0.83
C TYR A 403 -1.56 7.77 -1.93
N LEU A 404 -1.04 8.12 -3.12
CA LEU A 404 -0.85 7.16 -4.21
C LEU A 404 0.11 6.02 -3.79
N THR A 405 1.17 6.36 -3.06
CA THR A 405 2.14 5.37 -2.55
C THR A 405 1.53 4.44 -1.52
N VAL A 406 0.66 4.96 -0.63
CA VAL A 406 -0.11 4.12 0.31
C VAL A 406 -1.06 3.20 -0.45
N LEU A 407 -1.80 3.71 -1.44
CA LEU A 407 -2.68 2.91 -2.27
C LEU A 407 -1.93 1.80 -3.01
N MET A 408 -0.75 2.12 -3.57
CA MET A 408 0.12 1.16 -4.24
C MET A 408 0.50 0.01 -3.28
N ARG A 409 0.85 0.31 -2.02
CA ARG A 409 1.16 -0.71 -1.00
C ARG A 409 -0.05 -1.56 -0.60
N LEU A 410 -1.24 -0.97 -0.50
CA LEU A 410 -2.47 -1.70 -0.22
C LEU A 410 -2.81 -2.67 -1.35
N LEU A 411 -2.71 -2.23 -2.61
CA LEU A 411 -2.93 -3.06 -3.79
C LEU A 411 -1.88 -4.17 -3.90
N ALA A 412 -0.62 -3.86 -3.61
CA ALA A 412 0.46 -4.84 -3.54
C ALA A 412 0.16 -5.93 -2.51
N THR A 413 -0.26 -5.55 -1.30
CA THR A 413 -0.63 -6.48 -0.22
C THR A 413 -1.83 -7.35 -0.64
N ALA A 414 -2.85 -6.75 -1.23
CA ALA A 414 -4.01 -7.48 -1.74
C ALA A 414 -3.62 -8.47 -2.85
N ALA A 415 -2.74 -8.07 -3.78
CA ALA A 415 -2.24 -8.93 -4.84
C ALA A 415 -1.45 -10.11 -4.29
N VAL A 416 -0.54 -9.89 -3.34
CA VAL A 416 0.22 -10.95 -2.67
C VAL A 416 -0.73 -11.93 -1.99
N LEU A 417 -1.76 -11.43 -1.30
CA LEU A 417 -2.75 -12.27 -0.62
C LEU A 417 -3.57 -13.11 -1.63
N VAL A 418 -4.08 -12.51 -2.70
CA VAL A 418 -4.84 -13.24 -3.74
C VAL A 418 -3.97 -14.29 -4.43
N LEU A 419 -2.72 -13.97 -4.74
CA LEU A 419 -1.78 -14.92 -5.35
C LEU A 419 -1.35 -16.03 -4.39
N GLY A 420 -1.18 -15.72 -3.11
CA GLY A 420 -0.89 -16.71 -2.06
C GLY A 420 -2.06 -17.66 -1.84
N LEU A 421 -3.29 -17.15 -1.75
CA LEU A 421 -4.50 -17.96 -1.62
C LEU A 421 -4.69 -18.90 -2.81
N ARG A 422 -4.30 -18.48 -4.02
CA ARG A 422 -4.34 -19.32 -5.21
C ARG A 422 -3.44 -20.55 -5.07
N ILE A 423 -2.23 -20.36 -4.56
CA ILE A 423 -1.29 -21.46 -4.31
C ILE A 423 -1.94 -22.48 -3.36
N LEU A 424 -2.54 -21.99 -2.27
CA LEU A 424 -3.25 -22.84 -1.30
C LEU A 424 -4.44 -23.57 -1.93
N ASN A 425 -5.22 -22.89 -2.78
CA ASN A 425 -6.35 -23.50 -3.48
C ASN A 425 -5.90 -24.61 -4.44
N THR A 426 -4.75 -24.46 -5.10
CA THR A 426 -4.20 -25.51 -5.97
C THR A 426 -3.68 -26.73 -5.21
N PHE A 427 -3.45 -26.66 -3.90
CA PHE A 427 -3.09 -27.82 -3.07
C PHE A 427 -4.30 -28.55 -2.46
N ARG A 428 -5.52 -27.99 -2.60
CA ARG A 428 -6.73 -28.56 -1.97
C ARG A 428 -7.32 -29.73 -2.77
N TYR A 429 -6.84 -30.01 -3.97
CA TYR A 429 -7.39 -30.99 -4.90
C TYR A 429 -6.34 -31.96 -5.40
#